data_AF-A0AAE1BEU5-F1
#
_entry.id   AF-A0AAE1BEU5-F1
#
_cell.length_a   1.000
_cell.length_b   1.000
_cell.length_c   1.000
_cell.angle_alpha   90.00
_cell.angle_beta   90.00
_cell.angle_gamma   90.00
#
_symmetry.space_group_name_H-M   'P 1'
#
loop_
_entity.id
_entity.type
_entity.pdbx_description
1 polymer ?
#
loop_
_entity_poly.entity_id
_entity_poly.type
_entity_poly.pdbx_seq_one_letter_code
_entity_poly.pdbx_strand_id
1 'polypeptide(L)'
;MPLFWNTLTMGLINAWLLYRRDCESLRLPKKSILRRRSFQAQVASALVEVNTTRKRGRPSHEEEEPTSHTPPTKIRKGPCVDVQKDMYAHWPVKVAK
;
A
#
# COMPACT_ATOMS: atom_id res chain seq x y z
N MET A 1 8.73 -8.69 -18.21
CA MET A 1 7.77 -7.83 -18.95
C MET A 1 8.49 -6.59 -19.55
N PRO A 2 9.39 -6.76 -20.53
CA PRO A 2 10.16 -5.63 -21.10
C PRO A 2 9.32 -4.67 -21.95
N LEU A 3 8.30 -5.19 -22.65
CA LEU A 3 7.40 -4.40 -23.50
C LEU A 3 6.59 -3.37 -22.71
N PHE A 4 6.15 -3.72 -21.51
CA PHE A 4 5.40 -2.83 -20.63
C PHE A 4 6.24 -1.61 -20.20
N TRP A 5 7.49 -1.84 -19.78
CA TRP A 5 8.39 -0.76 -19.38
C TRP A 5 8.82 0.11 -20.55
N ASN A 6 9.02 -0.49 -21.73
CA ASN A 6 9.31 0.27 -22.93
C ASN A 6 8.14 1.19 -23.32
N THR A 7 6.92 0.66 -23.34
CA THR A 7 5.71 1.44 -23.68
C THR A 7 5.43 2.55 -22.68
N LEU A 8 5.56 2.28 -21.38
CA LEU A 8 5.42 3.32 -20.35
C LEU A 8 6.47 4.42 -20.53
N THR A 9 7.72 4.05 -20.78
CA THR A 9 8.81 5.01 -20.98
C THR A 9 8.56 5.89 -22.21
N MET A 10 8.12 5.29 -23.33
CA MET A 10 7.75 6.03 -24.54
C MET A 10 6.59 6.98 -24.30
N GLY A 11 5.53 6.53 -23.61
CA GLY A 11 4.39 7.39 -23.25
C GLY A 11 4.81 8.58 -22.39
N LEU A 12 5.70 8.35 -21.40
CA LEU A 12 6.19 9.39 -20.50
C LEU A 12 7.10 10.41 -21.22
N ILE A 13 7.93 9.96 -22.16
CA ILE A 13 8.76 10.84 -22.98
C ILE A 13 7.89 11.69 -23.91
N ASN A 14 6.87 11.08 -24.54
CA ASN A 14 5.95 11.80 -25.42
C ASN A 14 5.15 12.86 -24.65
N ALA A 15 4.64 12.53 -23.47
CA ALA A 15 3.96 13.49 -22.59
C ALA A 15 4.89 14.64 -22.18
N TRP A 16 6.16 14.36 -21.91
CA TRP A 16 7.16 15.39 -21.59
C TRP A 16 7.43 16.34 -22.77
N LEU A 17 7.52 15.82 -24.01
CA LEU A 17 7.67 16.65 -25.20
C LEU A 17 6.45 17.53 -25.44
N LEU A 18 5.26 16.99 -25.22
CA LEU A 18 3.99 17.73 -25.32
C LEU A 18 3.94 18.88 -24.31
N TYR A 19 4.25 18.59 -23.04
CA TYR A 19 4.32 19.59 -21.97
C TYR A 19 5.27 20.75 -22.32
N ARG A 20 6.44 20.45 -22.88
CA ARG A 20 7.40 21.48 -23.32
C ARG A 20 6.84 22.36 -24.43
N ARG A 21 6.23 21.75 -25.45
CA ARG A 21 5.60 22.47 -26.56
C ARG A 21 4.51 23.40 -26.06
N ASP A 22 3.68 22.93 -25.13
CA ASP A 22 2.58 23.71 -24.58
C ASP A 22 3.11 24.86 -23.70
N CYS A 23 4.20 24.64 -22.96
CA CYS A 23 4.91 25.71 -22.23
C CYS A 23 5.51 26.77 -23.15
N GLU A 24 6.04 26.37 -24.32
CA GLU A 24 6.55 27.29 -25.34
C GLU A 24 5.41 28.10 -25.97
N SER A 25 4.27 27.46 -26.25
CA SER A 25 3.06 28.12 -26.76
C SER A 25 2.51 29.16 -25.78
N LEU A 26 2.52 28.85 -24.48
CA LEU A 26 2.09 29.75 -23.41
C LEU A 26 3.14 30.82 -23.03
N ARG A 27 4.28 30.88 -23.75
CA ARG A 27 5.41 31.80 -23.52
C ARG A 27 5.86 31.85 -22.05
N LEU A 28 5.85 30.70 -21.38
CA LEU A 28 6.25 30.63 -19.98
C LEU A 28 7.74 30.92 -19.82
N PRO A 29 8.15 31.64 -18.77
CA PRO A 29 9.56 31.89 -18.50
C PRO A 29 10.28 30.55 -18.28
N LYS A 30 11.48 30.39 -18.84
CA LYS A 30 12.26 29.13 -18.73
C LYS A 30 12.48 28.66 -17.29
N LYS A 31 12.42 29.57 -16.32
CA LYS A 31 12.52 29.28 -14.88
C LYS A 31 11.29 28.53 -14.32
N SER A 32 10.12 28.68 -14.92
CA SER A 32 8.89 27.99 -14.50
C SER A 32 8.70 26.65 -15.21
N ILE A 33 9.50 26.33 -16.23
CA ILE A 33 9.47 25.04 -16.91
C ILE A 33 10.13 24.00 -16.00
N LEU A 34 9.36 23.00 -15.59
CA LEU A 34 9.85 21.86 -14.80
C LEU A 34 11.02 21.17 -15.52
N ARG A 35 11.95 20.55 -14.78
CA ARG A 35 12.93 19.64 -15.38
C ARG A 35 12.26 18.29 -15.68
N ARG A 36 12.79 17.51 -16.63
CA ARG A 36 12.22 16.19 -16.96
C ARG A 36 12.00 15.30 -15.73
N ARG A 37 12.98 15.24 -14.81
CA ARG A 37 12.89 14.42 -13.60
C ARG A 37 11.82 14.91 -12.63
N SER A 38 11.65 16.22 -12.48
CA SER A 38 10.60 16.77 -11.61
C SER A 38 9.21 16.56 -12.21
N PHE A 39 9.08 16.66 -13.55
CA PHE A 39 7.84 16.30 -14.24
C PHE A 39 7.49 14.82 -14.01
N GLN A 40 8.45 13.92 -14.19
CA GLN A 40 8.23 12.48 -13.93
C GLN A 40 7.81 12.21 -12.48
N ALA A 41 8.43 12.89 -11.51
CA ALA A 41 8.05 12.77 -10.10
C ALA A 41 6.62 13.24 -9.86
N GLN A 42 6.21 14.39 -10.41
CA GLN A 42 4.84 14.90 -10.28
C GLN A 42 3.81 13.97 -10.93
N VAL A 43 4.10 13.44 -12.12
CA VAL A 43 3.23 12.46 -12.78
C VAL A 43 3.10 11.20 -11.92
N ALA A 44 4.19 10.71 -11.34
CA ALA A 44 4.16 9.56 -10.44
C ALA A 44 3.31 9.85 -9.18
N SER A 45 3.53 10.99 -8.52
CA SER A 45 2.73 11.41 -7.36
C SER A 45 1.24 11.49 -7.70
N ALA A 46 0.89 12.15 -8.80
CA ALA A 46 -0.50 12.27 -9.26
C ALA A 46 -1.13 10.90 -9.52
N LEU A 47 -0.43 9.98 -10.19
CA LEU A 47 -0.94 8.63 -10.47
C LEU A 47 -1.10 7.78 -9.19
N VAL A 48 -0.23 7.97 -8.21
CA VAL A 48 -0.36 7.33 -6.89
C VAL A 48 -1.60 7.88 -6.18
N GLU A 49 -1.72 9.21 -6.07
CA GLU A 49 -2.80 9.89 -5.37
C GLU A 49 -4.19 9.67 -5.98
N VAL A 50 -4.30 9.55 -7.31
CA VAL A 50 -5.58 9.22 -7.97
C VAL A 50 -6.18 7.92 -7.44
N ASN A 51 -5.33 6.97 -7.03
CA ASN A 51 -5.76 5.66 -6.53
C ASN A 51 -5.89 5.59 -5.01
N THR A 52 -5.53 6.64 -4.26
CA THR A 52 -5.62 6.66 -2.79
C THR A 52 -6.96 7.18 -2.25
N THR A 53 -7.81 7.76 -3.10
CA THR A 53 -9.20 8.12 -2.74
C THR A 53 -10.06 6.90 -2.37
N ARG A 54 -9.63 5.68 -2.75
CA ARG A 54 -10.23 4.46 -2.24
C ARG A 54 -9.82 4.29 -0.78
N LYS A 55 -10.70 4.69 0.15
CA LYS A 55 -10.56 4.50 1.61
C LYS A 55 -10.01 3.09 1.87
N ARG A 56 -8.74 3.00 2.24
CA ARG A 56 -8.09 1.71 2.50
C ARG A 56 -8.36 1.35 3.96
N GLY A 57 -9.37 0.50 4.17
CA GLY A 57 -9.91 0.11 5.46
C GLY A 57 -11.42 -0.15 5.37
N ARG A 58 -12.03 -0.77 6.40
CA ARG A 58 -13.49 -0.79 6.54
C ARG A 58 -13.92 0.68 6.75
N PRO A 59 -14.92 1.21 6.02
CA PRO A 59 -15.45 2.53 6.33
C PRO A 59 -15.87 2.53 7.81
N SER A 60 -15.21 3.34 8.61
CA SER A 60 -15.70 3.67 9.95
C SER A 60 -17.01 4.40 9.74
N HIS A 61 -18.09 3.67 10.02
CA HIS A 61 -19.46 4.08 10.26
C HIS A 61 -19.64 5.61 10.33
N GLU A 62 -20.40 6.18 9.39
CA GLU A 62 -21.15 7.40 9.67
C GLU A 62 -22.02 7.09 10.91
N GLU A 63 -21.84 7.85 11.97
CA GLU A 63 -22.48 7.66 13.28
C GLU A 63 -23.99 7.53 13.14
N GLU A 64 -24.58 6.41 13.58
CA GLU A 64 -25.89 6.37 14.24
C GLU A 64 -25.94 5.22 15.25
N GLU A 65 -26.27 5.59 16.50
CA GLU A 65 -26.76 4.83 17.66
C GLU A 65 -25.79 4.02 18.57
N PRO A 66 -25.81 4.24 19.91
CA PRO A 66 -24.99 3.53 20.87
C PRO A 66 -25.67 2.22 21.31
N THR A 67 -25.48 1.13 20.56
CA THR A 67 -25.85 -0.19 21.10
C THR A 67 -24.65 -0.82 21.81
N SER A 68 -24.75 -0.83 23.14
CA SER A 68 -23.83 -1.43 24.09
C SER A 68 -23.68 -2.95 23.92
N HIS A 69 -22.83 -3.40 22.99
CA HIS A 69 -22.43 -4.82 22.98
C HIS A 69 -20.94 -4.94 22.65
N THR A 70 -20.13 -5.07 23.70
CA THR A 70 -18.77 -5.59 23.59
C THR A 70 -18.84 -6.97 22.93
N PRO A 71 -18.17 -7.20 21.78
CA PRO A 71 -18.12 -8.53 21.20
C PRO A 71 -17.33 -9.44 22.15
N PRO A 72 -17.79 -10.67 22.44
CA PRO A 72 -17.02 -11.58 23.28
C PRO A 72 -15.68 -11.85 22.60
N THR A 73 -14.59 -11.54 23.29
CA THR A 73 -13.23 -11.87 22.87
C THR A 73 -13.22 -13.35 22.49
N LYS A 74 -12.99 -13.65 21.20
CA LYS A 74 -12.85 -15.03 20.72
C LYS A 74 -11.57 -15.62 21.31
N ILE A 75 -11.68 -16.21 22.49
CA ILE A 75 -10.63 -17.04 23.07
C ILE A 75 -10.53 -18.27 22.18
N ARG A 76 -9.38 -18.45 21.50
CA ARG A 76 -9.10 -19.69 20.78
C ARG A 76 -9.00 -20.81 21.81
N LYS A 77 -9.98 -21.72 21.82
CA LYS A 77 -9.88 -22.95 22.59
C LYS A 77 -8.75 -23.79 21.96
N GLY A 78 -7.81 -24.26 22.77
CA GLY A 78 -6.78 -25.19 22.32
C GLY A 78 -7.39 -26.49 21.80
N PRO A 79 -6.59 -27.40 21.21
CA PRO A 79 -7.03 -28.75 20.86
C PRO A 79 -7.68 -29.44 22.07
N CYS A 80 -8.64 -30.35 21.86
CA CYS A 80 -9.15 -31.12 22.98
C CYS A 80 -8.01 -31.91 23.64
N VAL A 81 -8.16 -32.20 24.93
CA VAL A 81 -7.12 -32.87 25.74
C VAL A 81 -6.66 -34.17 25.07
N ASP A 82 -7.58 -34.90 24.44
CA ASP A 82 -7.29 -36.17 23.75
C ASP A 82 -6.44 -36.02 22.47
N VAL A 83 -6.32 -34.80 21.94
CA VAL A 83 -5.54 -34.46 20.73
C VAL A 83 -4.24 -33.74 21.09
N GLN A 84 -4.07 -33.31 22.35
CA GLN A 84 -2.89 -32.59 22.80
C GLN A 84 -1.71 -33.57 22.99
N LYS A 85 -0.88 -33.71 21.95
CA LYS A 85 0.30 -34.60 21.95
C LYS A 85 1.49 -34.07 22.75
N ASP A 86 1.55 -32.76 22.99
CA ASP A 86 2.55 -32.13 23.86
C ASP A 86 2.14 -32.31 25.32
N MET A 87 2.39 -33.51 25.84
CA MET A 87 2.49 -33.68 27.28
C MET A 87 3.82 -33.06 27.72
N TYR A 88 3.83 -32.24 28.77
CA TYR A 88 5.00 -31.52 29.30
C TYR A 88 6.11 -32.44 29.89
N ALA A 89 6.33 -33.63 29.33
CA ALA A 89 7.30 -34.64 29.78
C ALA A 89 8.65 -34.55 29.05
N HIS A 90 9.00 -33.41 28.46
CA HIS A 90 10.28 -33.22 27.74
C HIS A 90 11.44 -32.74 28.62
N TRP A 91 11.23 -32.58 29.93
CA TRP A 91 12.30 -32.07 30.79
C TRP A 91 13.33 -33.18 31.03
N PRO A 92 14.63 -32.94 30.80
CA PRO A 92 15.66 -33.94 31.04
C PRO A 92 15.69 -34.32 32.52
N VAL A 93 15.50 -35.61 32.82
CA VAL A 93 15.70 -36.14 34.17
C VAL A 93 17.20 -36.26 34.41
N LYS A 94 17.70 -35.62 35.47
CA LYS A 94 19.10 -35.79 35.88
C LYS A 94 19.31 -37.24 36.33
N VAL A 95 20.15 -37.97 35.60
CA VAL A 95 20.61 -39.30 36.02
C VAL A 95 21.70 -39.08 37.08
N ALA A 96 21.47 -39.57 38.30
CA ALA A 96 22.51 -39.61 39.33
C ALA A 96 23.54 -40.69 38.96
N LYS A 97 24.83 -40.36 39.14
CA LYS A 97 25.97 -41.22 38.83
C LYS A 97 26.47 -41.93 40.08
#